data_AF-A0A5C7J9J8-F1
#
_entry.id   AF-A0A5C7J9J8-F1
#
_cell.length_a   1.000
_cell.length_b   1.000
_cell.length_c   1.000
_cell.angle_alpha   90.00
_cell.angle_beta   90.00
_cell.angle_gamma   90.00
#
_symmetry.space_group_name_H-M   'P 1'
#
loop_
_entity.id
_entity.type
_entity.pdbx_description
1 polymer ?
#
loop_
_entity_poly.entity_id
_entity_poly.type
_entity_poly.pdbx_seq_one_letter_code
_entity_poly.pdbx_strand_id
1 'polypeptide(L)'
;MNDSMILSPYGFYATQSMLDALDTLKNCAAGRFATIKGYVPLSVKSWVKLPKYDATITTRFDTEKLYNRRKAALEAMQLEDCMVYVMQDNVLCKLDATALRHAFDARMKDEIASMNRERPDTANHREGQARCHVNICNGVRVHLKTYKSDDGIMLPYVTDDGNTVAESIRVHGIQQHRRYIEKGERKVVNSGVPVRVGNIIKKALNFRSVALTSYTLGDNFDSLAIDGNRLTPDDITPDMVEATED
;
A
#
# COMPACT_ATOMS: atom_id res chain seq x y z
N MET A 1 26.33 14.32 8.80
CA MET A 1 26.27 14.45 10.27
C MET A 1 25.51 13.23 10.73
N ASN A 2 25.98 12.48 11.73
CA ASN A 2 25.21 11.35 12.24
C ASN A 2 23.96 11.92 12.91
N ASP A 3 22.80 11.81 12.26
CA ASP A 3 21.53 12.20 12.86
C ASP A 3 21.23 11.23 13.99
N SER A 4 21.39 11.70 15.24
CA SER A 4 21.01 10.93 16.42
C SER A 4 19.52 10.61 16.38
N MET A 5 19.16 9.37 16.68
CA MET A 5 17.76 8.95 16.80
C MET A 5 17.09 9.63 18.01
N ILE A 6 15.87 10.11 17.82
CA ILE A 6 15.06 10.80 18.84
C ILE A 6 13.76 10.02 19.04
N LEU A 7 13.33 9.88 20.29
CA LEU A 7 12.05 9.26 20.62
C LEU A 7 10.91 10.17 20.19
N SER A 8 10.13 9.73 19.21
CA SER A 8 8.96 10.46 18.71
C SER A 8 7.83 10.48 19.75
N PRO A 9 6.91 11.48 19.68
CA PRO A 9 5.71 11.50 20.52
C PRO A 9 4.73 10.34 20.24
N TYR A 10 5.03 9.49 19.26
CA TYR A 10 4.23 8.34 18.86
C TYR A 10 4.83 6.99 19.34
N GLY A 11 5.91 7.00 20.13
CA GLY A 11 6.48 5.79 20.74
C GLY A 11 7.43 4.99 19.85
N PHE A 12 8.16 5.67 18.97
CA PHE A 12 9.24 5.07 18.16
C PHE A 12 10.41 6.04 17.96
N TYR A 13 11.61 5.51 17.83
CA TYR A 13 12.82 6.22 17.45
C TYR A 13 12.85 6.54 15.95
N ALA A 14 13.20 7.78 15.62
CA ALA A 14 13.40 8.26 14.26
C ALA A 14 14.43 9.41 14.24
N THR A 15 15.01 9.71 13.08
CA THR A 15 15.83 10.91 12.91
C THR A 15 14.97 12.18 12.97
N GLN A 16 15.58 13.31 13.33
CA GLN A 16 14.87 14.60 13.32
C GLN A 16 14.28 14.89 11.93
N SER A 17 15.05 14.63 10.88
CA SER A 17 14.64 14.80 9.48
C SER A 17 13.35 14.01 9.16
N MET A 18 13.24 12.75 9.62
CA MET A 18 12.01 11.96 9.44
C MET A 18 10.83 12.55 10.23
N LEU A 19 11.06 13.06 11.44
CA LEU A 19 10.00 13.71 12.23
C LEU A 19 9.49 14.98 11.53
N ASP A 20 10.37 15.79 10.98
CA ASP A 20 10.02 17.00 10.22
C ASP A 20 9.25 16.66 8.93
N ALA A 21 9.65 15.57 8.25
CA ALA A 21 8.92 15.03 7.10
C ALA A 21 7.52 14.53 7.49
N LEU A 22 7.39 13.84 8.63
CA LEU A 22 6.10 13.41 9.16
C LEU A 22 5.20 14.58 9.53
N ASP A 23 5.74 15.64 10.11
CA ASP A 23 4.98 16.85 10.43
C ASP A 23 4.52 17.57 9.15
N THR A 24 5.38 17.64 8.13
CA THR A 24 5.00 18.14 6.80
C THR A 24 3.81 17.35 6.22
N LEU A 25 3.89 16.03 6.26
CA LEU A 25 2.82 15.14 5.76
C LEU A 25 1.56 15.20 6.64
N LYS A 26 1.71 15.39 7.95
CA LYS A 26 0.60 15.50 8.90
C LYS A 26 -0.14 16.81 8.77
N ASN A 27 0.55 17.90 8.42
CA ASN A 27 0.00 19.25 8.36
C ASN A 27 -0.33 19.72 6.93
N CYS A 28 0.02 18.94 5.90
CA CYS A 28 -0.38 19.23 4.52
C CYS A 28 -1.90 19.36 4.35
N ALA A 29 -2.38 20.22 3.47
CA ALA A 29 -3.80 20.45 3.26
C ALA A 29 -4.48 19.18 2.71
N ALA A 30 -5.64 18.86 3.29
CA ALA A 30 -6.40 17.69 2.93
C ALA A 30 -6.89 17.74 1.47
N GLY A 31 -6.78 16.61 0.75
CA GLY A 31 -7.30 16.49 -0.60
C GLY A 31 -6.46 17.17 -1.69
N ARG A 32 -5.24 17.63 -1.39
CA ARG A 32 -4.36 18.23 -2.39
C ARG A 32 -3.53 17.19 -3.15
N PHE A 33 -3.00 17.64 -4.29
CA PHE A 33 -2.11 16.84 -5.11
C PHE A 33 -0.70 16.85 -4.55
N ALA A 34 -0.14 15.66 -4.42
CA ALA A 34 1.28 15.45 -4.20
C ALA A 34 1.87 14.73 -5.41
N THR A 35 3.13 15.00 -5.70
CA THR A 35 3.85 14.36 -6.81
C THR A 35 5.04 13.60 -6.26
N ILE A 36 5.06 12.28 -6.47
CA ILE A 36 6.20 11.42 -6.21
C ILE A 36 6.97 11.28 -7.52
N LYS A 37 8.28 11.55 -7.47
CA LYS A 37 9.20 11.44 -8.59
C LYS A 37 10.09 10.22 -8.45
N GLY A 38 10.32 9.51 -9.55
CA GLY A 38 11.30 8.42 -9.62
C GLY A 38 11.03 7.24 -8.69
N TYR A 39 9.77 6.98 -8.35
CA TYR A 39 9.40 5.89 -7.45
C TYR A 39 9.73 4.52 -8.02
N VAL A 40 10.35 3.67 -7.20
CA VAL A 40 10.65 2.26 -7.46
C VAL A 40 9.95 1.40 -6.39
N PRO A 41 9.04 0.47 -6.76
CA PRO A 41 8.39 -0.37 -5.76
C PRO A 41 9.36 -1.33 -5.06
N LEU A 42 9.25 -1.47 -3.73
CA LEU A 42 10.14 -2.33 -2.93
C LEU A 42 9.90 -3.84 -3.12
N SER A 43 8.71 -4.25 -3.58
CA SER A 43 8.37 -5.68 -3.66
C SER A 43 8.83 -6.30 -4.98
N VAL A 44 9.92 -7.08 -4.94
CA VAL A 44 10.40 -7.90 -6.08
C VAL A 44 9.57 -9.16 -6.33
N LYS A 45 8.69 -9.55 -5.40
CA LYS A 45 7.95 -10.83 -5.48
C LYS A 45 7.16 -10.97 -6.79
N SER A 46 6.61 -9.87 -7.30
CA SER A 46 5.76 -9.85 -8.49
C SER A 46 6.43 -9.30 -9.76
N TRP A 47 7.71 -8.96 -9.70
CA TRP A 47 8.43 -8.32 -10.80
C TRP A 47 9.69 -9.11 -11.17
N VAL A 48 9.94 -9.21 -12.46
CA VAL A 48 11.24 -9.64 -13.03
C VAL A 48 12.17 -8.43 -13.05
N LYS A 49 11.67 -7.30 -13.59
CA LYS A 49 12.32 -5.99 -13.55
C LYS A 49 11.41 -4.98 -12.87
N LEU A 50 11.92 -4.25 -11.88
CA LEU A 50 11.16 -3.20 -11.20
C LEU A 50 10.95 -1.99 -12.13
N PRO A 51 9.76 -1.37 -12.14
CA PRO A 51 9.54 -0.12 -12.84
C PRO A 51 10.10 1.06 -12.06
N LYS A 52 10.47 2.13 -12.78
CA LYS A 52 10.69 3.48 -12.21
C LYS A 52 9.66 4.43 -12.79
N TYR A 53 8.94 5.19 -11.96
CA TYR A 53 7.86 6.05 -12.43
C TYR A 53 7.57 7.25 -11.55
N ASP A 54 6.97 8.27 -12.16
CA ASP A 54 6.37 9.39 -11.46
C ASP A 54 4.89 9.10 -11.20
N ALA A 55 4.38 9.55 -10.05
CA ALA A 55 2.98 9.45 -9.70
C ALA A 55 2.44 10.77 -9.15
N THR A 56 1.25 11.16 -9.60
CA THR A 56 0.48 12.25 -8.98
C THR A 56 -0.65 11.63 -8.18
N ILE A 57 -0.74 12.00 -6.90
CA ILE A 57 -1.68 11.42 -5.95
C ILE A 57 -2.46 12.51 -5.22
N THR A 58 -3.70 12.21 -4.84
CA THR A 58 -4.45 13.00 -3.87
C THR A 58 -4.26 12.39 -2.49
N THR A 59 -3.74 13.16 -1.54
CA THR A 59 -3.46 12.73 -0.16
C THR A 59 -4.56 13.17 0.81
N ARG A 60 -4.54 12.64 2.04
CA ARG A 60 -5.40 13.06 3.16
C ARG A 60 -6.90 13.15 2.81
N PHE A 61 -7.39 12.23 1.97
CA PHE A 61 -8.80 12.12 1.65
C PHE A 61 -9.56 11.37 2.76
N ASP A 62 -10.88 11.57 2.78
CA ASP A 62 -11.78 10.86 3.70
C ASP A 62 -11.84 9.37 3.31
N THR A 63 -11.11 8.56 4.10
CA THR A 63 -10.94 7.13 3.83
C THR A 63 -12.24 6.37 4.09
N GLU A 64 -13.02 6.77 5.10
CA GLU A 64 -14.30 6.14 5.42
C GLU A 64 -15.31 6.34 4.28
N LYS A 65 -15.48 7.57 3.79
CA LYS A 65 -16.34 7.85 2.63
C LYS A 65 -15.86 7.14 1.37
N LEU A 66 -14.56 6.97 1.19
CA LEU A 66 -14.03 6.18 0.07
C LEU A 66 -14.44 4.71 0.20
N TYR A 67 -14.22 4.09 1.36
CA TYR A 67 -14.60 2.69 1.58
C TYR A 67 -16.11 2.47 1.47
N ASN A 68 -16.94 3.38 1.98
CA ASN A 68 -18.40 3.29 1.86
C ASN A 68 -18.85 3.33 0.39
N ARG A 69 -18.27 4.23 -0.43
CA ARG A 69 -18.55 4.25 -1.88
C ARG A 69 -18.08 2.98 -2.57
N ARG A 70 -16.92 2.44 -2.21
CA ARG A 70 -16.40 1.19 -2.77
C ARG A 70 -17.28 0.00 -2.41
N LYS A 71 -17.75 -0.06 -1.15
CA LYS A 71 -18.66 -1.10 -0.68
C LYS A 71 -19.99 -1.06 -1.46
N ALA A 72 -20.62 0.11 -1.55
CA ALA A 72 -21.85 0.26 -2.33
C ALA A 72 -21.68 -0.13 -3.81
N ALA A 73 -20.56 0.28 -4.43
CA ALA A 73 -20.27 -0.07 -5.81
C ALA A 73 -20.00 -1.57 -6.02
N LEU A 74 -19.42 -2.24 -5.01
CA LEU A 74 -19.19 -3.68 -5.02
C LEU A 74 -20.51 -4.43 -4.83
N GLU A 75 -21.34 -4.04 -3.86
CA GLU A 75 -22.65 -4.68 -3.61
C GLU A 75 -23.61 -4.58 -4.80
N ALA A 76 -23.52 -3.51 -5.59
CA ALA A 76 -24.31 -3.32 -6.80
C ALA A 76 -23.71 -3.99 -8.06
N MET A 77 -22.52 -4.58 -7.98
CA MET A 77 -21.81 -5.14 -9.14
C MET A 77 -22.40 -6.48 -9.57
N GLN A 78 -22.59 -6.63 -10.87
CA GLN A 78 -23.02 -7.87 -11.50
C GLN A 78 -21.94 -8.42 -12.45
N LEU A 79 -22.08 -9.68 -12.88
CA LEU A 79 -21.11 -10.34 -13.75
C LEU A 79 -20.98 -9.60 -15.10
N GLU A 80 -22.10 -9.10 -15.60
CA GLU A 80 -22.26 -8.36 -16.84
C GLU A 80 -21.33 -7.13 -16.88
N ASP A 81 -21.14 -6.48 -15.72
CA ASP A 81 -20.24 -5.34 -15.55
C ASP A 81 -18.76 -5.69 -15.77
N CYS A 82 -18.44 -6.97 -15.66
CA CYS A 82 -17.08 -7.51 -15.78
C CYS A 82 -16.83 -8.20 -17.13
N MET A 83 -17.86 -8.37 -17.98
CA MET A 83 -17.77 -9.22 -19.17
C MET A 83 -16.70 -8.79 -20.18
N VAL A 84 -16.48 -7.48 -20.34
CA VAL A 84 -15.38 -6.96 -21.17
C VAL A 84 -14.02 -7.51 -20.70
N TYR A 85 -13.80 -7.60 -19.39
CA TYR A 85 -12.56 -8.12 -18.83
C TYR A 85 -12.49 -9.65 -18.86
N VAL A 86 -13.63 -10.34 -18.74
CA VAL A 86 -13.74 -11.80 -18.91
C VAL A 86 -13.30 -12.19 -20.33
N MET A 87 -13.82 -11.51 -21.35
CA MET A 87 -13.50 -11.78 -22.75
C MET A 87 -12.03 -11.54 -23.09
N GLN A 88 -11.37 -10.64 -22.37
CA GLN A 88 -9.93 -10.36 -22.52
C GLN A 88 -9.03 -11.36 -21.75
N ASP A 89 -9.58 -12.14 -20.81
CA ASP A 89 -8.81 -13.13 -20.06
C ASP A 89 -8.79 -14.48 -20.79
N ASN A 90 -7.59 -15.03 -20.96
CA ASN A 90 -7.33 -16.24 -21.76
C ASN A 90 -7.84 -17.56 -21.15
N VAL A 91 -8.31 -17.53 -19.90
CA VAL A 91 -8.88 -18.68 -19.17
C VAL A 91 -10.36 -18.46 -18.93
N LEU A 92 -10.75 -17.30 -18.39
CA LEU A 92 -12.15 -17.04 -18.04
C LEU A 92 -13.07 -17.01 -19.27
N CYS A 93 -12.57 -16.58 -20.44
CA CYS A 93 -13.35 -16.56 -21.67
C CYS A 93 -13.75 -17.96 -22.19
N LYS A 94 -13.14 -19.02 -21.65
CA LYS A 94 -13.39 -20.42 -22.05
C LYS A 94 -14.31 -21.16 -21.08
N LEU A 95 -14.65 -20.55 -19.95
CA LEU A 95 -15.59 -21.15 -19.00
C LEU A 95 -17.01 -21.09 -19.55
N ASP A 96 -17.81 -22.11 -19.26
CA ASP A 96 -19.24 -22.03 -19.49
C ASP A 96 -19.89 -20.99 -18.57
N ALA A 97 -21.08 -20.52 -18.95
CA ALA A 97 -21.77 -19.45 -18.24
C ALA A 97 -22.08 -19.81 -16.77
N THR A 98 -22.41 -21.07 -16.48
CA THR A 98 -22.75 -21.52 -15.13
C THR A 98 -21.52 -21.53 -14.23
N ALA A 99 -20.41 -22.09 -14.70
CA ALA A 99 -19.15 -22.11 -13.96
C ALA A 99 -18.61 -20.69 -13.71
N LEU A 100 -18.70 -19.81 -14.71
CA LEU A 100 -18.29 -18.41 -14.57
C LEU A 100 -19.15 -17.66 -13.55
N ARG A 101 -20.47 -17.84 -13.59
CA ARG A 101 -21.39 -17.21 -12.63
C ARG A 101 -21.13 -17.69 -11.20
N HIS A 102 -20.98 -18.99 -11.00
CA HIS A 102 -20.66 -19.55 -9.69
C HIS A 102 -19.32 -19.01 -9.15
N ALA A 103 -18.29 -18.94 -9.98
CA ALA A 103 -16.99 -18.40 -9.59
C ALA A 103 -17.07 -16.89 -9.25
N PHE A 104 -17.87 -16.13 -10.00
CA PHE A 104 -18.14 -14.72 -9.73
C PHE A 104 -18.84 -14.52 -8.39
N ASP A 105 -19.97 -15.19 -8.17
CA ASP A 105 -20.77 -15.04 -6.95
C ASP A 105 -19.97 -15.44 -5.70
N ALA A 106 -19.22 -16.55 -5.77
CA ALA A 106 -18.33 -16.97 -4.69
C ALA A 106 -17.26 -15.91 -4.38
N ARG A 107 -16.64 -15.32 -5.41
CA ARG A 107 -15.62 -14.30 -5.22
C ARG A 107 -16.20 -12.98 -4.72
N MET A 108 -17.38 -12.57 -5.19
CA MET A 108 -18.08 -11.39 -4.72
C MET A 108 -18.36 -11.47 -3.22
N LYS A 109 -18.82 -12.63 -2.74
CA LYS A 109 -19.02 -12.89 -1.31
C LYS A 109 -17.74 -12.68 -0.50
N ASP A 110 -16.61 -13.21 -0.97
CA ASP A 110 -15.30 -13.04 -0.33
C ASP A 110 -14.85 -11.57 -0.28
N GLU A 111 -15.02 -10.82 -1.37
CA GLU A 111 -14.62 -9.41 -1.45
C GLU A 111 -15.48 -8.54 -0.51
N ILE A 112 -16.78 -8.80 -0.41
CA ILE A 112 -17.68 -8.12 0.54
C ILE A 112 -17.28 -8.45 1.98
N ALA A 113 -17.08 -9.73 2.31
CA ALA A 113 -16.62 -10.15 3.63
C ALA A 113 -15.25 -9.54 3.98
N SER A 114 -14.36 -9.38 3.00
CA SER A 114 -13.09 -8.68 3.20
C SER A 114 -13.28 -7.19 3.52
N MET A 115 -14.19 -6.50 2.84
CA MET A 115 -14.50 -5.09 3.10
C MET A 115 -15.11 -4.88 4.49
N ASN A 116 -15.95 -5.82 4.95
CA ASN A 116 -16.52 -5.80 6.29
C ASN A 116 -15.55 -6.25 7.39
N ARG A 117 -14.32 -6.66 7.04
CA ARG A 117 -13.33 -7.26 7.96
C ARG A 117 -13.77 -8.60 8.59
N GLU A 118 -14.76 -9.25 8.00
CA GLU A 118 -15.35 -10.52 8.46
C GLU A 118 -14.59 -11.74 7.91
N ARG A 119 -13.73 -11.56 6.90
CA ARG A 119 -13.01 -12.66 6.26
C ARG A 119 -11.93 -13.24 7.21
N PRO A 120 -12.03 -14.51 7.64
CA PRO A 120 -11.19 -15.07 8.71
C PRO A 120 -9.72 -15.27 8.28
N ASP A 121 -9.48 -15.61 7.01
CA ASP A 121 -8.14 -15.83 6.45
C ASP A 121 -7.26 -14.56 6.43
N THR A 122 -7.84 -13.39 6.69
CA THR A 122 -7.12 -12.11 6.71
C THR A 122 -6.80 -11.60 8.12
N ALA A 123 -7.28 -12.28 9.19
CA ALA A 123 -7.07 -11.84 10.58
C ALA A 123 -5.58 -11.66 10.91
N ASN A 124 -4.78 -12.70 10.71
CA ASN A 124 -3.33 -12.68 10.97
C ASN A 124 -2.61 -11.58 10.18
N HIS A 125 -3.01 -11.35 8.92
CA HIS A 125 -2.44 -10.29 8.11
C HIS A 125 -2.78 -8.90 8.67
N ARG A 126 -4.01 -8.68 9.17
CA ARG A 126 -4.41 -7.41 9.79
C ARG A 126 -3.64 -7.17 11.08
N GLU A 127 -3.48 -8.19 11.92
CA GLU A 127 -2.67 -8.12 13.15
C GLU A 127 -1.21 -7.81 12.86
N GLY A 128 -0.61 -8.46 11.85
CA GLY A 128 0.74 -8.14 11.41
C GLY A 128 0.88 -6.69 10.93
N GLN A 129 -0.09 -6.20 10.16
CA GLN A 129 -0.12 -4.80 9.72
C GLN A 129 -0.33 -3.80 10.89
N ALA A 130 -1.06 -4.18 11.93
CA ALA A 130 -1.27 -3.35 13.11
C ALA A 130 -0.01 -3.30 14.00
N ARG A 131 0.67 -4.44 14.16
CA ARG A 131 1.87 -4.56 14.99
C ARG A 131 3.10 -3.86 14.39
N CYS A 132 3.27 -3.91 13.07
CA CYS A 132 4.48 -3.40 12.42
C CYS A 132 4.38 -1.95 11.93
N HIS A 133 3.29 -1.23 12.25
CA HIS A 133 3.11 0.11 11.72
C HIS A 133 2.36 1.02 12.69
N VAL A 134 2.83 2.26 12.80
CA VAL A 134 2.21 3.31 13.63
C VAL A 134 1.40 4.25 12.74
N ASN A 135 0.16 4.56 13.14
CA ASN A 135 -0.70 5.49 12.39
C ASN A 135 -0.47 6.92 12.88
N ILE A 136 -0.07 7.82 11.99
CA ILE A 136 0.24 9.22 12.34
C ILE A 136 -0.98 10.12 12.09
N CYS A 137 -1.54 10.02 10.87
CA CYS A 137 -2.75 10.72 10.49
C CYS A 137 -3.41 10.01 9.30
N ASN A 138 -4.53 10.56 8.80
CA ASN A 138 -5.27 9.98 7.68
C ASN A 138 -4.39 9.82 6.44
N GLY A 139 -4.05 8.56 6.15
CA GLY A 139 -3.24 8.18 5.00
C GLY A 139 -1.73 8.30 5.20
N VAL A 140 -1.24 8.54 6.41
CA VAL A 140 0.19 8.54 6.72
C VAL A 140 0.46 7.57 7.87
N ARG A 141 1.30 6.57 7.60
CA ARG A 141 1.74 5.57 8.57
C ARG A 141 3.25 5.47 8.56
N VAL A 142 3.84 5.07 9.67
CA VAL A 142 5.24 4.68 9.74
C VAL A 142 5.31 3.16 9.70
N HIS A 143 6.19 2.60 8.87
CA HIS A 143 6.59 1.21 8.96
C HIS A 143 7.76 1.11 9.93
N LEU A 144 7.63 0.24 10.92
CA LEU A 144 8.69 -0.01 11.89
C LEU A 144 9.72 -0.98 11.30
N LYS A 145 10.98 -0.85 11.73
CA LYS A 145 12.01 -1.85 11.45
C LYS A 145 11.55 -3.18 12.03
N THR A 146 11.56 -4.23 11.22
CA THR A 146 11.02 -5.54 11.62
C THR A 146 12.01 -6.67 11.36
N TYR A 147 11.86 -7.74 12.12
CA TYR A 147 12.53 -9.02 11.89
C TYR A 147 11.48 -10.14 11.86
N LYS A 148 11.87 -11.29 11.32
CA LYS A 148 11.03 -12.49 11.34
C LYS A 148 11.46 -13.35 12.52
N SER A 149 10.55 -13.59 13.46
CA SER A 149 10.80 -14.48 14.60
C SER A 149 10.95 -15.94 14.15
N ASP A 150 11.41 -16.80 15.07
CA ASP A 150 11.56 -18.24 14.83
C ASP A 150 10.23 -18.92 14.46
N ASP A 151 9.11 -18.45 15.03
CA ASP A 151 7.75 -18.87 14.68
C ASP A 151 7.28 -18.36 13.31
N GLY A 152 8.14 -17.64 12.59
CA GLY A 152 7.89 -17.07 11.28
C GLY A 152 7.02 -15.82 11.29
N ILE A 153 6.80 -15.23 12.45
CA ILE A 153 5.97 -14.04 12.65
C ILE A 153 6.82 -12.78 12.49
N MET A 154 6.35 -11.80 11.72
CA MET A 154 7.03 -10.49 11.63
C MET A 154 6.77 -9.67 12.89
N LEU A 155 7.84 -9.28 13.60
CA LEU A 155 7.81 -8.48 14.81
C LEU A 155 8.63 -7.19 14.62
N PRO A 156 8.23 -6.05 15.22
CA PRO A 156 9.06 -4.87 15.25
C PRO A 156 10.31 -5.14 16.08
N TYR A 157 11.43 -4.56 15.66
CA TYR A 157 12.62 -4.47 16.49
C TYR A 157 12.33 -3.57 17.70
N VAL A 158 12.72 -4.02 18.89
CA VAL A 158 12.56 -3.31 20.16
C VAL A 158 13.95 -3.07 20.73
N THR A 159 14.25 -1.82 21.06
CA THR A 159 15.51 -1.40 21.70
C THR A 159 15.52 -1.76 23.19
N ASP A 160 16.67 -1.69 23.85
CA ASP A 160 16.84 -2.08 25.26
C ASP A 160 15.95 -1.29 26.23
N ASP A 161 15.61 -0.05 25.88
CA ASP A 161 14.69 0.82 26.62
C ASP A 161 13.21 0.56 26.30
N GLY A 162 12.90 -0.46 25.50
CA GLY A 162 11.54 -0.92 25.20
C GLY A 162 10.84 -0.19 24.06
N ASN A 163 11.53 0.67 23.31
CA ASN A 163 10.96 1.44 22.20
C ASN A 163 11.19 0.75 20.84
N THR A 164 10.45 1.15 19.81
CA THR A 164 10.62 0.63 18.44
C THR A 164 11.35 1.63 17.55
N VAL A 165 11.84 1.21 16.39
CA VAL A 165 12.57 2.08 15.43
C VAL A 165 11.78 2.20 14.13
N ALA A 166 11.66 3.42 13.59
CA ALA A 166 11.08 3.66 12.28
C ALA A 166 12.00 3.20 11.15
N GLU A 167 11.43 2.62 10.09
CA GLU A 167 12.17 2.20 8.89
C GLU A 167 11.80 3.06 7.67
N SER A 168 10.50 3.34 7.48
CA SER A 168 10.03 4.10 6.31
C SER A 168 8.68 4.75 6.56
N ILE A 169 8.34 5.75 5.73
CA ILE A 169 7.04 6.40 5.77
C ILE A 169 6.14 5.81 4.68
N ARG A 170 4.92 5.42 5.03
CA ARG A 170 3.91 4.94 4.09
C ARG A 170 2.83 6.00 3.88
N VAL A 171 2.75 6.49 2.64
CA VAL A 171 1.75 7.45 2.20
C VAL A 171 0.68 6.74 1.39
N HIS A 172 -0.57 6.86 1.83
CA HIS A 172 -1.75 6.41 1.12
C HIS A 172 -2.32 7.55 0.29
N GLY A 173 -2.54 7.27 -0.98
CA GLY A 173 -3.00 8.26 -1.95
C GLY A 173 -3.96 7.66 -2.96
N ILE A 174 -4.90 8.49 -3.40
CA ILE A 174 -5.66 8.23 -4.62
C ILE A 174 -4.73 8.54 -5.79
N GLN A 175 -4.37 7.55 -6.61
CA GLN A 175 -3.50 7.79 -7.76
C GLN A 175 -4.30 8.40 -8.91
N GLN A 176 -3.94 9.62 -9.31
CA GLN A 176 -4.57 10.36 -10.40
C GLN A 176 -3.88 10.06 -11.73
N HIS A 177 -2.56 10.02 -11.70
CA HIS A 177 -1.75 9.83 -12.89
C HIS A 177 -0.46 9.08 -12.56
N ARG A 178 0.04 8.31 -13.53
CA ARG A 178 1.32 7.61 -13.45
C ARG A 178 2.03 7.72 -14.79
N ARG A 179 3.29 8.15 -14.76
CA ARG A 179 4.18 8.20 -15.93
C ARG A 179 5.40 7.33 -15.69
N TYR A 180 5.56 6.28 -16.51
CA TYR A 180 6.74 5.45 -16.46
C TYR A 180 7.96 6.18 -17.04
N ILE A 181 9.04 6.19 -16.26
CA ILE A 181 10.40 6.53 -16.72
C ILE A 181 11.02 5.25 -17.30
N GLU A 182 10.94 4.17 -16.52
CA GLU A 182 11.27 2.82 -16.96
C GLU A 182 10.07 1.89 -16.77
N LYS A 183 9.69 1.20 -17.86
CA LYS A 183 8.68 0.14 -17.79
C LYS A 183 9.31 -1.07 -17.09
N GLY A 184 8.64 -1.54 -16.05
CA GLY A 184 8.99 -2.79 -15.38
C GLY A 184 8.40 -4.00 -16.10
N GLU A 185 8.85 -5.19 -15.73
CA GLU A 185 8.40 -6.47 -16.26
C GLU A 185 7.82 -7.33 -15.15
N ARG A 186 6.56 -7.76 -15.29
CA ARG A 186 5.87 -8.58 -14.29
C ARG A 186 6.23 -10.05 -14.45
N LYS A 187 6.33 -10.78 -13.33
CA LYS A 187 6.38 -12.25 -13.38
C LYS A 187 5.07 -12.77 -13.94
N VAL A 188 5.15 -13.71 -14.88
CA VAL A 188 3.98 -14.45 -15.35
C VAL A 188 3.61 -15.47 -14.28
N VAL A 189 2.39 -15.40 -13.77
CA VAL A 189 1.87 -16.34 -12.77
C VAL A 189 0.62 -17.00 -13.34
N ASN A 190 0.61 -18.34 -13.35
CA ASN A 190 -0.54 -19.13 -13.74
C ASN A 190 -1.56 -19.16 -12.60
N SER A 191 -2.30 -18.06 -12.44
CA SER A 191 -3.35 -17.95 -11.45
C SER A 191 -4.56 -18.81 -11.80
N GLY A 192 -5.16 -19.47 -10.79
CA GLY A 192 -6.42 -20.19 -10.95
C GLY A 192 -7.63 -19.27 -11.14
N VAL A 193 -8.77 -19.86 -11.51
CA VAL A 193 -10.03 -19.15 -11.79
C VAL A 193 -10.42 -18.16 -10.67
N PRO A 194 -10.40 -18.50 -9.37
CA PRO A 194 -10.83 -17.57 -8.32
C PRO A 194 -10.00 -16.27 -8.28
N VAL A 195 -8.69 -16.36 -8.48
CA VAL A 195 -7.79 -15.21 -8.48
C VAL A 195 -8.03 -14.33 -9.71
N ARG A 196 -8.26 -14.96 -10.87
CA ARG A 196 -8.56 -14.23 -12.11
C ARG A 196 -9.89 -13.49 -12.02
N VAL A 197 -10.92 -14.13 -11.46
CA VAL A 197 -12.22 -13.51 -11.19
C VAL A 197 -12.06 -12.32 -10.22
N GLY A 198 -11.28 -12.47 -9.15
CA GLY A 198 -10.97 -11.35 -8.25
C GLY A 198 -10.26 -10.18 -8.95
N ASN A 199 -9.37 -10.48 -9.90
CA ASN A 199 -8.68 -9.46 -10.68
C ASN A 199 -9.62 -8.66 -11.60
N ILE A 200 -10.60 -9.31 -12.25
CA ILE A 200 -11.56 -8.61 -13.11
C ILE A 200 -12.56 -7.79 -12.30
N ILE A 201 -13.03 -8.30 -11.14
CA ILE A 201 -13.88 -7.55 -10.20
C ILE A 201 -13.15 -6.28 -9.76
N LYS A 202 -11.86 -6.40 -9.38
CA LYS A 202 -11.04 -5.26 -8.99
C LYS A 202 -10.87 -4.24 -10.12
N LYS A 203 -10.71 -4.68 -11.38
CA LYS A 203 -10.64 -3.79 -12.54
C LYS A 203 -11.95 -3.03 -12.74
N ALA A 204 -13.09 -3.72 -12.73
CA ALA A 204 -14.41 -3.11 -12.83
C ALA A 204 -14.68 -2.14 -11.68
N LEU A 205 -14.34 -2.51 -10.45
CA LEU A 205 -14.51 -1.67 -9.26
C LEU A 205 -13.66 -0.41 -9.31
N ASN A 206 -12.43 -0.48 -9.83
CA ASN A 206 -11.56 0.68 -9.99
C ASN A 206 -11.97 1.58 -11.17
N PHE A 207 -12.81 1.09 -12.10
CA PHE A 207 -13.45 1.95 -13.08
C PHE A 207 -14.62 2.73 -12.47
N ARG A 208 -15.36 2.09 -11.55
CA ARG A 208 -16.51 2.67 -10.84
C ARG A 208 -16.14 3.51 -9.61
N SER A 209 -14.95 3.31 -9.07
CA SER A 209 -14.45 3.96 -7.85
C SER A 209 -12.98 4.29 -7.97
N VAL A 210 -12.43 4.99 -6.97
CA VAL A 210 -11.05 5.46 -7.06
C VAL A 210 -10.06 4.46 -6.47
N ALA A 211 -8.98 4.18 -7.22
CA ALA A 211 -7.93 3.27 -6.81
C ALA A 211 -7.07 3.87 -5.68
N LEU A 212 -7.30 3.38 -4.46
CA LEU A 212 -6.41 3.62 -3.33
C LEU A 212 -5.08 2.89 -3.56
N THR A 213 -3.99 3.65 -3.53
CA THR A 213 -2.62 3.15 -3.63
C THR A 213 -1.84 3.52 -2.38
N SER A 214 -0.85 2.71 -2.04
CA SER A 214 0.07 2.96 -0.94
C SER A 214 1.49 3.00 -1.46
N TYR A 215 2.24 4.02 -1.06
CA TYR A 215 3.63 4.24 -1.41
C TYR A 215 4.44 4.14 -0.13
N THR A 216 5.30 3.15 -0.04
CA THR A 216 6.37 3.12 0.99
C THR A 216 7.53 3.96 0.47
N LEU A 217 7.89 5.00 1.22
CA LEU A 217 8.96 5.95 0.96
C LEU A 217 10.14 5.64 1.87
N GLY A 218 11.25 5.24 1.26
CA GLY A 218 12.57 5.07 1.87
C GLY A 218 13.63 5.57 0.88
N ASP A 219 14.61 4.74 0.54
CA ASP A 219 15.63 5.02 -0.48
C ASP A 219 15.14 4.90 -1.94
N ASN A 220 13.87 4.55 -2.13
CA ASN A 220 13.31 4.05 -3.38
C ASN A 220 12.56 5.10 -4.22
N PHE A 221 12.84 6.39 -4.02
CA PHE A 221 12.21 7.49 -4.77
C PHE A 221 13.17 8.68 -4.88
N ASP A 222 12.93 9.61 -5.82
CA ASP A 222 13.82 10.77 -6.01
C ASP A 222 13.35 11.99 -5.20
N SER A 223 12.03 12.23 -5.13
CA SER A 223 11.42 13.24 -4.25
C SER A 223 9.89 13.14 -4.17
N LEU A 224 9.33 13.71 -3.11
CA LEU A 224 7.90 13.92 -2.91
C LEU A 224 7.65 15.43 -2.75
N ALA A 225 6.94 16.02 -3.72
CA ALA A 225 6.50 17.40 -3.64
C ALA A 225 5.05 17.47 -3.14
N ILE A 226 4.81 18.21 -2.05
CA ILE A 226 3.49 18.39 -1.44
C ILE A 226 3.39 19.75 -0.76
N ASP A 227 2.35 20.53 -1.09
CA ASP A 227 2.11 21.87 -0.50
C ASP A 227 3.32 22.82 -0.52
N GLY A 228 4.07 22.81 -1.63
CA GLY A 228 5.26 23.64 -1.78
C GLY A 228 6.51 23.10 -1.06
N ASN A 229 6.36 22.07 -0.21
CA ASN A 229 7.48 21.35 0.39
C ASN A 229 7.99 20.26 -0.56
N ARG A 230 9.28 19.97 -0.45
CA ARG A 230 9.95 18.90 -1.19
C ARG A 230 10.69 18.02 -0.19
N LEU A 231 10.26 16.76 -0.10
CA LEU A 231 10.90 15.71 0.68
C LEU A 231 11.71 14.81 -0.25
N THR A 232 12.82 14.30 0.24
CA THR A 232 13.79 13.44 -0.44
C THR A 232 14.06 12.19 0.41
N PRO A 233 14.77 11.17 -0.12
CA PRO A 233 15.16 10.02 0.69
C PRO A 233 15.87 10.40 1.99
N ASP A 234 16.80 11.36 1.95
CA ASP A 234 17.57 11.81 3.12
C ASP A 234 16.67 12.37 4.23
N ASP A 235 15.50 12.91 3.88
CA ASP A 235 14.51 13.39 4.85
C ASP A 235 13.70 12.25 5.50
N ILE A 236 13.79 11.02 4.98
CA ILE A 236 12.92 9.90 5.34
C ILE A 236 13.70 8.69 5.82
N THR A 237 14.88 8.39 5.27
CA THR A 237 15.68 7.24 5.69
C THR A 237 16.51 7.58 6.91
N PRO A 238 16.40 6.83 8.01
CA PRO A 238 17.34 6.96 9.09
C PRO A 238 18.73 6.52 8.62
N ASP A 239 19.75 7.34 8.81
CA ASP A 239 21.14 6.87 8.72
C ASP A 239 21.31 5.77 9.77
N MET A 240 21.54 4.54 9.32
CA MET A 240 21.68 3.40 10.21
C MET A 240 22.96 3.59 11.03
N VAL A 241 22.81 3.95 12.30
CA VAL A 241 23.84 3.64 13.30
C VAL A 241 23.84 2.12 13.39
N GLU A 242 24.94 1.48 12.97
CA GLU A 242 25.17 0.07 13.24
C GLU A 242 24.95 -0.15 14.74
N ALA A 243 23.99 -1.00 15.09
CA ALA A 243 23.92 -1.51 16.44
C ALA A 243 25.21 -2.30 16.64
N THR A 244 26.16 -1.74 17.38
CA THR A 244 27.31 -2.49 17.85
C THR A 244 26.78 -3.65 18.67
N GLU A 245 26.97 -4.86 18.18
CA GLU A 245 26.86 -6.07 18.98
C GLU A 245 27.94 -5.98 20.06
N ASP A 246 27.53 -5.73 21.31
CA ASP A 246 28.35 -6.02 22.50
C ASP A 246 27.89 -7.36 23.11
#